data_AF-A0ABD6F264-F1
#
_entry.id   AF-A0ABD6F264-F1
#
_cell.length_a   1.000
_cell.length_b   1.000
_cell.length_c   1.000
_cell.angle_alpha   90.00
_cell.angle_beta   90.00
_cell.angle_gamma   90.00
#
_symmetry.space_group_name_H-M   'P 1'
#
loop_
_entity.id
_entity.type
_entity.pdbx_description
1 polymer ?
#
loop_
_entity_poly.entity_id
_entity_poly.type
_entity_poly.pdbx_seq_one_letter_code
_entity_poly.pdbx_strand_id
1 'polypeptide(L)' 'MVEVTVGEETFQKALRPYLLKYAYRNAERNDLLHSFSIMYGPDAASEDPFYAMNFTAADFMDTWTYQIGFPVIEVGL' A
#
# COMPACT_ATOMS: atom_id res chain seq x y z
N MET A 1 6.59 -7.11 2.64
CA MET A 1 5.47 -6.74 3.54
C MET A 1 4.29 -6.23 2.73
N VAL A 2 4.39 -5.06 2.09
CA VAL A 2 3.27 -4.47 1.33
C VAL A 2 2.64 -5.44 0.33
N GLU A 3 3.44 -6.09 -0.50
CA GLU A 3 2.97 -7.10 -1.46
C GLU A 3 2.17 -8.23 -0.80
N VAL A 4 2.63 -8.73 0.35
CA VAL A 4 1.92 -9.78 1.10
C VAL A 4 0.61 -9.26 1.71
N THR A 5 0.58 -7.99 2.12
CA THR A 5 -0.61 -7.34 2.70
C THR A 5 -1.69 -7.08 1.63
N VAL A 6 -1.30 -6.62 0.44
CA VAL A 6 -2.25 -6.21 -0.61
C VAL A 6 -2.50 -7.29 -1.67
N GLY A 7 -1.69 -8.35 -1.68
CA GLY A 7 -1.69 -9.40 -2.69
C GLY A 7 -0.82 -9.08 -3.90
N GLU A 8 -0.18 -10.11 -4.47
CA GLU A 8 0.75 -9.99 -5.61
C GLU A 8 0.11 -9.28 -6.83
N GLU A 9 -1.11 -9.68 -7.19
CA GLU A 9 -1.80 -9.12 -8.36
C GLU A 9 -2.07 -7.62 -8.20
N THR A 10 -2.60 -7.21 -7.05
CA THR A 10 -2.79 -5.79 -6.71
C THR A 10 -1.48 -5.05 -6.75
N PHE A 11 -0.43 -5.64 -6.16
CA PHE A 11 0.88 -5.02 -6.07
C PHE A 11 1.46 -4.72 -7.45
N GLN A 12 1.41 -5.68 -8.37
CA GLN A 12 1.86 -5.50 -9.75
C GLN A 12 0.99 -4.50 -10.52
N LYS A 13 -0.34 -4.58 -10.38
CA LYS A 13 -1.27 -3.65 -11.04
C LYS A 13 -1.08 -2.21 -10.58
N ALA A 14 -0.79 -1.98 -9.31
CA ALA A 14 -0.50 -0.66 -8.73
C ALA A 14 0.86 -0.11 -9.22
N LEU A 15 1.89 -0.96 -9.28
CA LEU A 15 3.24 -0.54 -9.69
C LEU A 15 3.33 -0.15 -11.16
N ARG A 16 2.60 -0.82 -12.05
CA ARG A 16 2.67 -0.54 -13.50
C ARG A 16 2.39 0.93 -13.86
N PRO A 17 1.26 1.54 -13.47
CA PRO A 17 0.99 2.95 -13.74
C PRO A 17 1.93 3.89 -12.97
N TYR A 18 2.36 3.52 -11.76
CA TYR A 18 3.35 4.28 -11.00
C TYR A 18 4.67 4.41 -11.78
N LEU A 19 5.24 3.27 -12.21
CA LEU A 19 6.49 3.24 -12.98
C LEU A 19 6.37 4.02 -14.29
N LEU A 20 5.24 3.92 -14.99
CA LEU A 20 5.01 4.68 -16.22
C LEU A 20 4.90 6.20 -15.95
N LYS A 21 4.21 6.59 -14.87
CA LYS A 21 4.01 8.00 -14.49
C LYS A 21 5.33 8.66 -14.07
N TYR A 22 6.17 7.93 -13.34
CA TYR A 22 7.45 8.42 -12.83
C TYR A 22 8.67 7.94 -13.62
N ALA A 23 8.46 7.40 -14.83
CA ALA A 23 9.55 7.06 -15.73
C ALA A 23 10.40 8.31 -16.02
N TYR A 24 11.71 8.17 -15.84
CA TYR A 24 12.72 9.21 -16.09
C TYR A 24 12.52 10.51 -15.27
N ARG A 25 11.84 10.42 -14.12
CA ARG A 25 11.65 11.53 -13.18
C ARG A 25 11.67 11.04 -11.73
N ASN A 26 11.70 11.98 -10.80
CA ASN A 26 11.70 11.67 -9.38
C ASN A 26 10.27 11.40 -8.90
N ALA A 27 10.15 10.58 -7.85
CA ALA A 27 8.92 10.31 -7.13
C ALA A 27 9.18 10.43 -5.63
N GLU A 28 8.18 10.83 -4.88
CA GLU A 28 8.18 10.84 -3.42
C GLU A 28 7.47 9.61 -2.86
N ARG A 29 7.58 9.41 -1.54
CA ARG A 29 6.90 8.33 -0.83
C ARG A 29 5.40 8.31 -1.11
N ASN A 30 4.75 9.48 -1.03
CA ASN A 30 3.31 9.61 -1.22
C ASN A 30 2.88 9.24 -2.64
N ASP A 31 3.75 9.44 -3.63
CA ASP A 31 3.47 9.07 -5.02
C ASP A 31 3.31 7.56 -5.19
N LEU A 32 4.17 6.79 -4.51
CA LEU A 32 4.09 5.33 -4.48
C LEU A 32 2.84 4.87 -3.74
N LEU A 33 2.56 5.44 -2.56
CA LEU A 33 1.40 5.04 -1.74
C LEU A 33 0.07 5.33 -2.45
N HIS A 34 -0.02 6.46 -3.14
CA HIS A 34 -1.19 6.81 -3.92
C HIS A 34 -1.48 5.82 -5.06
N SER A 35 -0.44 5.14 -5.59
CA SER A 35 -0.62 4.10 -6.62
C SER A 35 -1.38 2.86 -6.13
N PHE A 36 -1.34 2.59 -4.82
CA PHE A 36 -2.10 1.50 -4.21
C PHE A 36 -3.55 1.90 -3.91
N SER A 37 -3.81 3.18 -3.60
CA SER A 37 -5.17 3.69 -3.34
C SER A 37 -6.02 3.80 -4.60
N ILE A 38 -5.43 4.16 -5.75
CA ILE A 38 -6.16 4.32 -7.02
C ILE A 38 -6.57 2.99 -7.69
N MET A 39 -6.07 1.86 -7.18
CA MET A 39 -6.44 0.54 -7.71
C MET A 39 -7.88 0.15 -7.39
N TYR A 40 -8.42 0.65 -6.28
CA TYR A 40 -9.76 0.34 -5.81
C TYR A 40 -10.68 1.51 -6.15
N GLY A 41 -11.23 1.50 -7.36
CA GLY A 41 -12.28 2.45 -7.75
C GLY A 41 -13.55 2.28 -6.90
N PRO A 42 -14.53 3.20 -7.00
CA PRO A 42 -15.78 3.14 -6.22
C PRO A 42 -16.54 1.80 -6.39
N ASP A 43 -16.40 1.15 -7.54
CA ASP A 43 -17.05 -0.14 -7.84
C ASP A 43 -16.28 -1.37 -7.33
N ALA A 44 -15.00 -1.20 -6.97
CA ALA A 44 -14.10 -2.25 -6.49
C ALA A 44 -13.66 -2.03 -5.03
N ALA A 45 -14.31 -1.10 -4.31
CA ALA A 45 -14.01 -0.78 -2.92
C ALA A 45 -14.13 -2.01 -1.99
N SER A 46 -14.99 -2.98 -2.32
CA SER A 46 -15.11 -4.24 -1.58
C SER A 46 -13.90 -5.17 -1.71
N GLU A 47 -13.07 -4.98 -2.73
CA GLU A 47 -11.84 -5.77 -2.96
C GLU A 47 -10.60 -5.11 -2.33
N ASP A 48 -10.74 -3.89 -1.81
CA ASP A 48 -9.67 -3.20 -1.09
C ASP A 48 -9.51 -3.82 0.31
N PRO A 49 -8.34 -4.43 0.63
CA PRO A 49 -8.07 -4.97 1.95
C PRO A 49 -8.20 -3.93 3.06
N PHE A 50 -8.02 -2.65 2.73
CA PHE A 50 -8.04 -1.54 3.67
C PHE A 50 -9.43 -0.90 3.84
N TYR A 51 -10.32 -1.05 2.85
CA TYR A 51 -11.68 -0.45 2.90
C TYR A 51 -12.51 -0.99 4.07
N ALA A 52 -12.42 -2.29 4.34
CA ALA A 52 -13.12 -2.91 5.47
C ALA A 52 -12.63 -2.40 6.85
N MET A 53 -11.42 -1.84 6.92
CA MET A 53 -10.78 -1.42 8.16
C MET A 53 -10.81 0.11 8.37
N ASN A 54 -11.42 0.87 7.45
CA ASN A 54 -11.53 2.32 7.51
C ASN A 54 -10.19 3.05 7.67
N PHE A 55 -9.13 2.54 7.04
CA PHE A 55 -7.85 3.22 6.90
C PHE A 55 -7.31 2.99 5.48
N THR A 56 -6.27 3.70 5.09
CA THR A 56 -5.70 3.63 3.73
C THR A 56 -4.36 2.89 3.69
N ALA A 57 -3.94 2.48 2.50
CA ALA A 57 -2.58 1.97 2.27
C ALA A 57 -1.49 2.96 2.74
N ALA A 58 -1.78 4.27 2.72
CA ALA A 58 -0.86 5.29 3.22
C ALA A 58 -0.74 5.24 4.75
N ASP A 59 -1.87 5.16 5.47
CA ASP A 59 -1.88 5.05 6.93
C ASP A 59 -1.10 3.82 7.40
N PHE A 60 -1.26 2.68 6.72
CA PHE A 60 -0.47 1.48 6.97
C PHE A 60 1.03 1.74 6.81
N MET A 61 1.44 2.31 5.69
CA MET A 61 2.85 2.52 5.38
C MET A 61 3.52 3.59 6.23
N ASP A 62 2.76 4.56 6.71
CA ASP A 62 3.27 5.57 7.64
C ASP A 62 3.72 4.94 8.96
N THR A 63 2.99 3.94 9.48
CA THR A 63 3.40 3.23 10.70
C THR A 63 4.73 2.50 10.56
N TRP A 64 5.06 2.03 9.36
CA TRP A 64 6.30 1.29 9.09
C TRP A 64 7.47 2.15 8.60
N THR A 65 7.20 3.37 8.11
CA THR A 65 8.23 4.24 7.53
C THR A 65 8.63 5.42 8.42
N TYR A 66 7.74 5.86 9.32
CA TYR A 66 8.05 6.95 10.26
C TYR A 66 8.49 6.46 11.65
N GLN A 67 8.22 5.20 11.99
CA GLN A 67 8.61 4.63 13.28
C GLN A 67 9.98 3.97 13.20
N ILE A 68 10.84 4.27 14.17
CA ILE A 68 12.16 3.65 14.28
C ILE A 68 11.99 2.31 15.03
N GLY A 69 12.53 1.23 14.46
CA GLY A 69 12.43 -0.11 15.04
C GLY A 69 11.37 -0.97 14.35
N PHE A 70 10.97 -2.05 15.01
CA PHE A 70 9.96 -3.00 14.51
C PHE A 70 9.21 -3.63 15.70
N PRO A 71 7.93 -3.99 15.53
CA PRO A 71 7.17 -4.65 16.58
C PRO A 71 7.64 -6.08 16.79
N VAL A 72 7.61 -6.53 18.05
CA VAL A 72 7.77 -7.95 18.42
C VAL A 72 6.37 -8.50 18.69
N ILE A 73 5.99 -9.55 17.96
CA ILE A 73 4.70 -10.22 18.16
C ILE A 73 4.95 -11.48 18.98
N GLU A 74 4.52 -11.47 20.23
CA GLU A 74 4.56 -12.65 21.10
C GLU A 74 3.23 -13.41 20.99
N VAL A 75 3.31 -14.70 20.71
CA VAL A 75 2.14 -15.59 20.62
C VAL A 75 2.15 -16.49 21.85
N GLY A 76 1.23 -16.25 22.77
CA GLY A 76 1.01 -17.10 23.94
C GLY A 76 0.30 -18.41 23.59
N LEU A 77 0.61 -19.46 24.35
CA LEU A 77 -0.08 -20.76 24.30
C LEU A 77 -1.40 -20.74 25.09
#